data_AF-I5C227-F1
#
_entry.id   AF-I5C227-F1
#
_cell.length_a   1.000
_cell.length_b   1.000
_cell.length_c   1.000
_cell.angle_alpha   90.00
_cell.angle_beta   90.00
_cell.angle_gamma   90.00
#
_symmetry.space_group_name_H-M   'P 1'
#
loop_
_entity.id
_entity.type
_entity.pdbx_description
1 polymer ?
#
loop_
_entity_poly.entity_id
_entity_poly.type
_entity_poly.pdbx_seq_one_letter_code
_entity_poly.pdbx_strand_id
1 'polypeptide(L)'
;MSGACVNAPMVMIFKDTYEDLTPERLEEIIDAFEAGKGDTIKPGPQIDRIYSAPASGLTALTDEKAVTGKTKTKAGSRAKAAGTEVPPSRAAKPDTSAAETDPAIKSPSPVKADNGKTSAAAAVSSSSAPKKKSAAAKKAEKPSLEDRNRPVGIDRPAEPDDLKMISGVGPKIEGILHDLGIFTFEQVSKWKKAEREWVDGYLSFHGRIEREDWVKQAKALAKGGEAEYIRVFGKKPR
;
A
#
# COMPACT_ATOMS: atom_id res chain seq x y z
N MET A 1 -11.79 3.05 -8.55
CA MET A 1 -11.38 4.15 -7.65
C MET A 1 -12.48 4.32 -6.62
N SER A 2 -12.20 4.06 -5.35
CA SER A 2 -13.15 4.33 -4.25
C SER A 2 -13.19 5.84 -4.03
N GLY A 3 -14.36 6.47 -4.20
CA GLY A 3 -14.55 7.93 -4.20
C GLY A 3 -14.54 8.61 -2.83
N ALA A 4 -13.72 8.11 -1.89
CA ALA A 4 -13.69 8.55 -0.48
C ALA A 4 -12.43 9.39 -0.15
N CYS A 5 -11.99 10.25 -1.08
CA CYS A 5 -10.70 10.96 -0.95
C CYS A 5 -10.59 11.86 0.29
N VAL A 6 -11.73 12.43 0.73
CA VAL A 6 -11.83 13.24 1.96
C VAL A 6 -11.65 12.42 3.24
N ASN A 7 -11.78 11.10 3.13
CA ASN A 7 -11.84 10.14 4.23
C ASN A 7 -10.66 9.16 4.27
N ALA A 8 -9.54 9.53 3.64
CA ALA A 8 -8.31 8.76 3.69
C ALA A 8 -7.65 8.84 5.09
N PRO A 9 -6.95 7.78 5.56
CA PRO A 9 -6.71 6.49 4.90
C PRO A 9 -7.92 5.56 4.91
N MET A 10 -8.12 4.79 3.84
CA MET A 10 -9.28 3.88 3.68
C MET A 10 -8.89 2.51 3.13
N VAL A 11 -9.74 1.52 3.37
CA VAL A 11 -9.70 0.18 2.73
C VAL A 11 -11.11 -0.24 2.33
N MET A 12 -11.22 -0.99 1.24
CA MET A 12 -12.47 -1.64 0.84
C MET A 12 -12.33 -3.15 1.05
N ILE A 13 -13.22 -3.72 1.86
CA ILE A 13 -13.28 -5.16 2.12
C ILE A 13 -14.62 -5.64 1.55
N PHE A 14 -14.55 -6.49 0.53
CA PHE A 14 -15.71 -6.87 -0.30
C PHE A 14 -16.42 -5.64 -0.91
N LYS A 15 -17.58 -5.26 -0.35
CA LYS A 15 -18.38 -4.11 -0.78
C LYS A 15 -18.38 -2.98 0.23
N ASP A 16 -17.81 -3.21 1.41
CA ASP A 16 -17.83 -2.28 2.53
C ASP A 16 -16.56 -1.43 2.52
N THR A 17 -16.73 -0.14 2.76
CA THR A 17 -15.63 0.83 2.82
C THR A 17 -15.38 1.19 4.28
N TYR A 18 -14.15 1.08 4.73
CA TYR A 18 -13.70 1.46 6.07
C TYR A 18 -12.72 2.60 5.92
N GLU A 19 -12.98 3.69 6.63
CA GLU A 19 -12.37 5.00 6.42
C GLU A 19 -11.72 5.53 7.70
N ASP A 20 -10.87 6.55 7.58
CA ASP A 20 -10.18 7.17 8.72
C ASP A 20 -9.36 6.19 9.57
N LEU A 21 -8.66 5.29 8.88
CA LEU A 21 -7.94 4.20 9.53
C LEU A 21 -6.59 4.65 10.07
N THR A 22 -6.32 4.29 11.33
CA THR A 22 -4.96 4.19 11.85
C THR A 22 -4.43 2.76 11.61
N PRO A 23 -3.10 2.55 11.65
CA PRO A 23 -2.53 1.20 11.54
C PRO A 23 -3.11 0.23 12.57
N GLU A 24 -3.25 0.66 13.83
CA GLU A 24 -3.77 -0.14 14.93
C GLU A 24 -5.24 -0.50 14.69
N ARG A 25 -6.05 0.47 14.22
CA ARG A 25 -7.46 0.22 13.94
C ARG A 25 -7.64 -0.72 12.76
N LEU A 26 -6.77 -0.65 11.75
CA LEU A 26 -6.78 -1.59 10.64
C LEU A 26 -6.42 -3.02 11.10
N GLU A 27 -5.43 -3.17 11.98
CA GLU A 27 -5.07 -4.47 12.56
C GLU A 27 -6.26 -5.10 13.31
N GLU A 28 -6.96 -4.33 14.15
CA GLU A 28 -8.16 -4.79 14.84
C GLU A 28 -9.27 -5.25 13.88
N ILE A 29 -9.44 -4.55 12.76
CA ILE A 29 -10.41 -4.93 11.72
C ILE A 29 -9.99 -6.25 11.08
N ILE A 30 -8.72 -6.42 10.72
CA ILE A 30 -8.21 -7.67 10.14
C ILE A 30 -8.45 -8.84 11.09
N ASP A 31 -8.09 -8.69 12.37
CA ASP A 31 -8.30 -9.71 13.40
C ASP A 31 -9.80 -10.06 13.57
N ALA A 32 -10.68 -9.07 13.49
CA ALA A 32 -12.13 -9.29 13.56
C ALA A 32 -12.64 -10.10 12.35
N PHE A 33 -12.14 -9.84 11.14
CA PHE A 33 -12.50 -10.62 9.96
C PHE A 33 -11.96 -12.05 10.01
N GLU A 34 -10.71 -12.25 10.47
CA GLU A 34 -10.14 -13.59 10.67
C GLU A 34 -10.91 -14.39 11.73
N ALA A 35 -11.36 -13.73 12.81
CA ALA A 35 -12.20 -14.33 13.84
C ALA A 35 -13.66 -14.57 13.40
N GLY A 36 -14.03 -14.25 12.16
CA GLY A 36 -15.39 -14.41 11.64
C GLY A 36 -16.40 -13.41 12.23
N LYS A 37 -15.93 -12.27 12.74
CA LYS A 37 -16.72 -11.18 13.36
C LYS A 37 -16.67 -9.89 12.54
N GLY A 38 -16.31 -9.96 11.27
CA GLY A 38 -16.19 -8.78 10.40
C GLY A 38 -17.49 -7.98 10.27
N ASP A 39 -18.64 -8.65 10.35
CA ASP A 39 -19.98 -8.06 10.34
C ASP A 39 -20.28 -7.15 11.53
N THR A 40 -19.52 -7.27 12.62
CA THR A 40 -19.64 -6.40 13.80
C THR A 40 -18.97 -5.05 13.60
N ILE A 41 -18.08 -4.92 12.62
CA ILE A 41 -17.39 -3.67 12.31
C ILE A 41 -18.27 -2.84 11.38
N LYS A 42 -18.64 -1.65 11.83
CA LYS A 42 -19.49 -0.75 11.04
C LYS A 42 -18.72 -0.15 9.86
N PRO A 43 -19.23 -0.25 8.63
CA PRO A 43 -18.66 0.44 7.47
C PRO A 43 -18.73 1.98 7.62
N GLY A 44 -17.74 2.67 7.05
CA GLY A 44 -17.58 4.12 7.09
C GLY A 44 -16.38 4.57 7.95
N PRO A 45 -16.37 5.83 8.40
CA PRO A 45 -15.34 6.37 9.29
C PRO A 45 -15.19 5.53 10.56
N GLN A 46 -13.95 5.21 10.92
CA GLN A 46 -13.63 4.47 12.15
C GLN A 46 -13.32 5.39 13.35
N ILE A 47 -13.62 6.68 13.22
CA ILE A 47 -13.50 7.70 14.25
C ILE A 47 -14.87 8.33 14.53
N ASP A 48 -14.97 9.23 15.51
CA ASP A 48 -16.24 9.82 15.98
C ASP A 48 -16.97 10.72 14.96
N ARG A 49 -16.42 10.89 13.76
CA ARG A 49 -17.06 11.70 12.72
C ARG A 49 -18.07 10.91 11.92
N ILE A 50 -19.11 11.60 11.49
CA ILE A 50 -20.20 11.01 10.71
C ILE A 50 -19.98 11.34 9.24
N TYR A 51 -19.89 10.32 8.39
CA TYR A 51 -19.64 10.44 6.94
C TYR A 51 -18.41 11.33 6.65
N SER A 52 -18.58 12.45 5.96
CA SER A 52 -17.54 13.41 5.59
C SER A 52 -17.51 14.65 6.48
N ALA A 53 -18.14 14.61 7.66
CA ALA A 53 -18.13 15.74 8.58
C ALA A 53 -16.70 16.08 9.03
N PRO A 54 -16.35 17.38 9.13
CA PRO A 54 -15.03 17.79 9.62
C PRO A 54 -14.81 17.31 11.06
N ALA A 55 -13.65 16.71 11.32
CA ALA A 55 -13.27 16.22 12.65
C ALA A 55 -13.17 17.36 13.69
N SER A 56 -12.92 18.59 13.24
CA SER A 56 -12.86 19.79 14.09
C SER A 56 -14.24 20.38 14.45
N GLY A 57 -15.34 19.73 14.06
CA GLY A 57 -16.70 20.23 14.25
C GLY A 57 -17.26 20.97 13.02
N LEU A 58 -18.58 21.04 12.95
CA LEU A 58 -19.33 21.55 11.78
C LEU A 58 -19.03 23.03 11.52
N THR A 59 -18.49 23.32 10.33
CA THR A 59 -18.28 24.69 9.82
C THR A 59 -19.34 25.12 8.80
N ALA A 60 -20.22 24.20 8.40
CA ALA A 60 -21.32 24.41 7.48
C ALA A 60 -22.58 23.69 8.01
N LEU A 61 -23.75 24.11 7.55
CA LEU A 61 -25.06 23.56 7.98
C LEU A 61 -25.27 23.66 9.50
N THR A 62 -24.82 24.74 10.12
CA THR A 62 -24.89 24.98 11.58
C THR A 62 -26.31 25.28 12.09
N ASP A 63 -27.20 25.76 11.22
CA ASP A 63 -28.58 26.09 11.58
C ASP A 63 -29.53 24.91 11.40
N GLU A 64 -29.79 24.16 12.48
CA GLU A 64 -30.68 22.99 12.46
C GLU A 64 -32.08 23.28 11.91
N LYS A 65 -32.61 24.48 12.18
CA LYS A 65 -33.94 24.91 11.71
C LYS A 65 -33.97 25.12 10.20
N ALA A 66 -32.88 25.62 9.61
CA ALA A 66 -32.75 25.81 8.17
C ALA A 66 -32.63 24.47 7.42
N VAL A 67 -32.02 23.47 8.06
CA VAL A 67 -31.74 22.15 7.47
C VAL A 67 -32.92 21.18 7.60
N THR A 68 -33.67 21.21 8.70
CA THR A 68 -34.73 20.23 9.00
C THR A 68 -36.11 20.58 8.41
N GLY A 69 -36.24 21.69 7.68
CA GLY A 69 -37.43 22.00 6.88
C GLY A 69 -38.72 22.25 7.69
N LYS A 70 -38.65 22.40 9.01
CA LYS A 70 -39.81 22.76 9.86
C LYS A 70 -40.32 24.19 9.61
N THR A 71 -39.67 24.94 8.71
CA THR A 71 -40.12 26.22 8.17
C THR A 71 -40.51 26.12 6.70
N LYS A 72 -41.29 25.10 6.30
CA LYS A 72 -42.17 25.27 5.13
C LYS A 72 -43.37 26.11 5.54
N THR A 73 -43.17 27.41 5.75
CA THR A 73 -44.27 28.35 5.52
C THR A 73 -44.68 28.16 4.08
N LYS A 74 -45.92 27.70 3.85
CA LYS A 74 -46.56 27.67 2.53
C LYS A 74 -46.17 28.94 1.79
N ALA A 75 -45.38 28.81 0.73
CA ALA A 75 -45.25 29.87 -0.24
C ALA A 75 -46.64 30.08 -0.84
N GLY A 76 -47.34 31.09 -0.33
CA GLY A 76 -48.51 31.65 -0.98
C GLY A 76 -48.14 31.99 -2.41
N SER A 77 -49.11 31.84 -3.31
CA SER A 77 -48.99 32.18 -4.73
C SER A 77 -48.23 33.48 -4.91
N ARG A 78 -47.07 33.41 -5.59
CA ARG A 78 -46.31 34.61 -5.93
C ARG A 78 -47.09 35.37 -6.99
N ALA A 79 -47.81 36.39 -6.54
CA ALA A 79 -48.25 37.48 -7.37
C ALA A 79 -47.03 38.07 -8.10
N LYS A 80 -47.25 38.38 -9.38
CA LYS A 80 -46.32 39.01 -10.31
C LYS A 80 -45.81 40.33 -9.72
N ALA A 81 -44.49 40.43 -9.52
CA ALA A 81 -43.83 41.70 -9.18
C ALA A 81 -42.67 41.92 -10.16
N ALA A 82 -42.59 43.17 -10.61
CA ALA A 82 -41.88 43.64 -11.78
C ALA A 82 -40.34 43.62 -11.65
N GLY A 83 -39.72 43.72 -12.83
CA GLY A 83 -38.30 43.58 -13.09
C GLY A 83 -37.37 44.43 -12.24
N THR A 84 -36.26 43.81 -11.85
CA THR A 84 -34.95 44.45 -11.82
C THR A 84 -34.02 43.53 -12.59
N GLU A 85 -33.45 44.05 -13.67
CA GLU A 85 -32.63 43.32 -14.62
C GLU A 85 -31.25 43.05 -14.01
N VAL A 86 -30.96 41.78 -13.73
CA VAL A 86 -29.61 41.34 -13.36
C VAL A 86 -28.90 40.98 -14.66
N PRO A 87 -27.72 41.55 -14.97
CA PRO A 87 -27.02 41.23 -16.21
C PRO A 87 -26.69 39.73 -16.27
N PRO A 88 -26.71 39.10 -17.46
CA PRO A 88 -26.46 37.67 -17.58
C PRO A 88 -25.05 37.34 -17.08
N SER A 89 -24.98 36.43 -16.10
CA SER A 89 -23.71 35.87 -15.65
C SER A 89 -23.04 35.19 -16.84
N ARG A 90 -21.81 35.61 -17.14
CA ARG A 90 -20.98 35.08 -18.21
C ARG A 90 -20.42 33.72 -17.77
N ALA A 91 -21.28 32.71 -17.70
CA ALA A 91 -20.89 31.30 -17.58
C ALA A 91 -20.35 30.82 -18.94
N ALA A 92 -19.22 31.41 -19.36
CA ALA A 92 -18.39 30.84 -20.41
C ALA A 92 -17.56 29.71 -19.79
N LYS A 93 -17.53 28.57 -20.48
CA LYS A 93 -16.67 27.43 -20.18
C LYS A 93 -15.21 27.94 -20.08
N PRO A 94 -14.43 27.58 -19.06
CA PRO A 94 -13.03 28.00 -19.02
C PRO A 94 -12.27 27.38 -20.20
N ASP A 95 -11.50 28.19 -20.90
CA ASP A 95 -10.52 27.75 -21.89
C ASP A 95 -9.37 27.03 -21.17
N THR A 96 -9.19 25.74 -21.42
CA THR A 96 -8.19 24.89 -20.75
C THR A 96 -6.79 24.96 -21.38
N SER A 97 -6.47 26.03 -22.11
CA SER A 97 -5.15 26.23 -22.75
C SER A 97 -4.39 27.46 -22.23
N ALA A 98 -4.80 28.06 -21.12
CA ALA A 98 -4.01 29.12 -20.48
C ALA A 98 -2.92 28.50 -19.59
N ALA A 99 -1.65 28.75 -19.94
CA ALA A 99 -0.52 28.51 -19.05
C ALA A 99 -0.41 29.67 -18.05
N GLU A 100 -1.05 29.52 -16.89
CA GLU A 100 -0.93 30.47 -15.78
C GLU A 100 -0.10 29.83 -14.67
N THR A 101 1.22 29.94 -14.82
CA THR A 101 2.17 29.75 -13.72
C THR A 101 2.29 31.07 -12.99
N ASP A 102 1.74 31.14 -11.78
CA ASP A 102 2.05 32.19 -10.82
C ASP A 102 3.51 32.02 -10.34
N PRO A 103 4.43 32.99 -10.53
CA PRO A 103 5.84 32.85 -10.15
C PRO A 103 6.11 33.08 -8.65
N ALA A 104 5.09 33.16 -7.79
CA ALA A 104 5.26 33.64 -6.42
C ALA A 104 4.96 32.62 -5.29
N ILE A 105 5.10 31.30 -5.51
CA ILE A 105 5.27 30.35 -4.39
C ILE A 105 6.73 29.96 -4.24
N LYS A 106 7.42 30.69 -3.35
CA LYS A 106 8.72 30.29 -2.81
C LYS A 106 8.53 29.11 -1.87
N SER A 107 9.10 27.96 -2.22
CA SER A 107 9.28 26.82 -1.30
C SER A 107 10.15 27.25 -0.11
N PRO A 108 9.82 26.91 1.14
CA PRO A 108 10.75 27.04 2.24
C PRO A 108 11.79 25.92 2.16
N SER A 109 12.92 26.31 1.57
CA SER A 109 14.29 25.85 1.81
C SER A 109 14.76 24.48 1.30
N PRO A 110 15.90 24.47 0.56
CA PRO A 110 16.70 23.30 0.26
C PRO A 110 17.67 23.03 1.41
N VAL A 111 17.65 21.83 1.98
CA VAL A 111 18.77 21.34 2.78
C VAL A 111 19.05 19.89 2.43
N LYS A 112 20.19 19.72 1.78
CA LYS A 112 20.90 18.47 1.56
C LYS A 112 21.56 18.08 2.89
N ALA A 113 21.19 16.93 3.45
CA ALA A 113 21.96 16.29 4.51
C ALA A 113 22.82 15.19 3.85
N ASP A 114 24.08 15.55 3.63
CA ASP A 114 25.16 14.67 3.19
C ASP A 114 25.72 13.88 4.39
N ASN A 115 26.42 12.80 4.06
CA ASN A 115 26.95 11.78 4.93
C ASN A 115 28.17 12.31 5.73
N GLY A 116 28.19 12.09 7.04
CA GLY A 116 29.33 12.44 7.92
C GLY A 116 29.81 11.23 8.71
N LYS A 117 30.90 10.60 8.26
CA LYS A 117 31.65 9.52 8.90
C LYS A 117 32.69 10.08 9.89
N THR A 118 33.14 9.21 10.82
CA THR A 118 34.35 9.22 11.69
C THR A 118 34.10 9.64 13.15
N SER A 119 34.64 8.98 14.21
CA SER A 119 35.54 7.83 14.33
C SER A 119 35.60 7.31 15.79
N ALA A 120 35.90 6.01 15.95
CA ALA A 120 36.69 5.35 17.02
C ALA A 120 36.13 5.29 18.47
N ALA A 121 36.29 4.25 19.31
CA ALA A 121 37.22 3.11 19.31
C ALA A 121 36.74 1.95 20.23
N ALA A 122 37.30 0.75 19.99
CA ALA A 122 37.63 -0.38 20.89
C ALA A 122 36.49 -1.08 21.69
N ALA A 123 36.11 -2.32 21.39
CA ALA A 123 36.80 -3.60 21.70
C ALA A 123 36.94 -3.91 23.21
N VAL A 124 36.14 -4.85 23.75
CA VAL A 124 36.56 -6.20 24.23
C VAL A 124 35.39 -6.99 24.84
N SER A 125 35.44 -8.31 24.64
CA SER A 125 34.57 -9.39 25.11
C SER A 125 34.26 -9.41 26.61
N SER A 126 33.07 -9.85 27.01
CA SER A 126 32.87 -11.00 27.92
C SER A 126 31.39 -11.35 28.19
N SER A 127 31.18 -12.66 28.33
CA SER A 127 29.99 -13.42 28.71
C SER A 127 29.16 -12.85 29.87
N SER A 128 27.82 -12.90 29.77
CA SER A 128 26.94 -13.53 30.77
C SER A 128 25.45 -13.41 30.40
N ALA A 129 24.78 -14.55 30.20
CA ALA A 129 23.34 -14.71 30.49
C ALA A 129 23.09 -14.47 32.01
N PRO A 130 21.88 -14.14 32.53
CA PRO A 130 20.58 -14.69 32.12
C PRO A 130 19.29 -13.81 32.25
N LYS A 131 18.27 -14.23 31.49
CA LYS A 131 16.80 -14.15 31.70
C LYS A 131 16.15 -12.89 32.33
N LYS A 132 15.32 -12.19 31.53
CA LYS A 132 13.90 -11.93 31.86
C LYS A 132 13.09 -11.41 30.66
N LYS A 133 11.93 -12.05 30.49
CA LYS A 133 10.73 -11.71 29.70
C LYS A 133 10.70 -10.32 29.05
N SER A 134 10.62 -10.29 27.72
CA SER A 134 9.98 -9.23 26.95
C SER A 134 8.98 -9.87 25.99
N ALA A 135 7.76 -9.36 26.05
CA ALA A 135 6.61 -9.81 25.28
C ALA A 135 6.93 -9.85 23.79
N ALA A 136 6.73 -11.03 23.20
CA ALA A 136 6.82 -11.24 21.77
C ALA A 136 5.70 -10.47 21.07
N ALA A 137 6.08 -9.48 20.28
CA ALA A 137 5.27 -8.99 19.19
C ALA A 137 4.87 -10.19 18.32
N LYS A 138 3.56 -10.46 18.21
CA LYS A 138 3.02 -11.37 17.22
C LYS A 138 3.18 -10.73 15.85
N LYS A 139 4.38 -10.86 15.30
CA LYS A 139 4.66 -10.74 13.88
C LYS A 139 3.92 -11.91 13.22
N ALA A 140 3.11 -11.63 12.20
CA ALA A 140 2.47 -12.64 11.35
C ALA A 140 3.44 -13.82 11.16
N GLU A 141 3.00 -15.03 11.54
CA GLU A 141 3.84 -16.23 11.52
C GLU A 141 4.22 -16.54 10.07
N LYS A 142 5.33 -15.95 9.64
CA LYS A 142 6.05 -16.41 8.46
C LYS A 142 6.35 -17.89 8.67
N PRO A 143 6.18 -18.73 7.65
CA PRO A 143 6.48 -20.14 7.78
C PRO A 143 7.94 -20.32 8.22
N SER A 144 8.19 -21.34 9.03
CA SER A 144 9.44 -21.45 9.79
C SER A 144 10.63 -21.61 8.84
N LEU A 145 11.75 -20.95 9.18
CA LEU A 145 12.99 -21.05 8.42
C LEU A 145 13.60 -22.47 8.42
N GLU A 146 13.12 -23.35 9.31
CA GLU A 146 13.51 -24.76 9.43
C GLU A 146 12.55 -25.73 8.70
N ASP A 147 11.54 -25.23 7.99
CA ASP A 147 10.61 -26.08 7.26
C ASP A 147 11.29 -26.88 6.16
N ARG A 148 10.97 -28.18 6.08
CA ARG A 148 11.49 -29.08 5.02
C ARG A 148 11.06 -28.65 3.61
N ASN A 149 10.03 -27.82 3.51
CA ASN A 149 9.50 -27.29 2.26
C ASN A 149 10.15 -25.95 1.87
N ARG A 150 11.05 -25.40 2.68
CA ARG A 150 11.82 -24.20 2.33
C ARG A 150 12.79 -24.53 1.19
N PRO A 151 12.88 -23.68 0.15
CA PRO A 151 13.88 -23.84 -0.89
C PRO A 151 15.31 -23.78 -0.33
N VAL A 152 16.20 -24.57 -0.93
CA VAL A 152 17.61 -24.64 -0.52
C VAL A 152 18.28 -23.26 -0.70
N GLY A 153 18.56 -22.61 0.42
CA GLY A 153 19.39 -21.42 0.48
C GLY A 153 20.87 -21.80 0.38
N ILE A 154 21.64 -20.98 -0.33
CA ILE A 154 23.10 -21.04 -0.42
C ILE A 154 23.69 -19.76 0.18
N ASP A 155 24.96 -19.82 0.58
CA ASP A 155 25.72 -18.61 0.87
C ASP A 155 25.84 -17.75 -0.40
N ARG A 156 25.90 -16.42 -0.20
CA ARG A 156 25.92 -15.46 -1.30
C ARG A 156 27.05 -15.78 -2.29
N PRO A 157 26.74 -16.15 -3.54
CA PRO A 157 27.76 -16.46 -4.54
C PRO A 157 28.51 -15.19 -4.98
N ALA A 158 29.68 -15.39 -5.59
CA ALA A 158 30.48 -14.28 -6.13
C ALA A 158 29.74 -13.53 -7.25
N GLU A 159 28.94 -14.26 -8.03
CA GLU A 159 28.08 -13.72 -9.09
C GLU A 159 26.62 -14.05 -8.78
N PRO A 160 25.92 -13.19 -7.99
CA PRO A 160 24.48 -13.31 -7.81
C PRO A 160 23.76 -12.88 -9.08
N ASP A 161 22.72 -13.61 -9.47
CA ASP A 161 21.86 -13.24 -10.58
C ASP A 161 20.94 -12.08 -10.17
N ASP A 162 20.55 -11.25 -11.14
CA ASP A 162 19.56 -10.20 -10.90
C ASP A 162 18.15 -10.78 -10.96
N LEU A 163 17.66 -11.26 -9.81
CA LEU A 163 16.33 -11.89 -9.71
C LEU A 163 15.20 -10.95 -10.15
N LYS A 164 15.43 -9.63 -10.23
CA LYS A 164 14.46 -8.65 -10.74
C LYS A 164 14.06 -8.90 -12.19
N MET A 165 14.91 -9.56 -12.97
CA MET A 165 14.59 -9.94 -14.36
C MET A 165 13.34 -10.84 -14.47
N ILE A 166 12.97 -11.52 -13.39
CA ILE A 166 11.71 -12.26 -13.32
C ILE A 166 10.56 -11.27 -13.12
N SER A 167 9.63 -11.23 -14.06
CA SER A 167 8.42 -10.43 -13.95
C SER A 167 7.65 -10.81 -12.68
N GLY A 168 7.52 -9.85 -11.77
CA GLY A 168 6.90 -10.04 -10.46
C GLY A 168 7.86 -9.90 -9.29
N VAL A 169 9.17 -10.05 -9.52
CA VAL A 169 10.23 -9.88 -8.53
C VAL A 169 10.71 -8.43 -8.58
N GLY A 170 10.34 -7.64 -7.57
CA GLY A 170 10.86 -6.28 -7.38
C GLY A 170 12.05 -6.24 -6.41
N PRO A 171 12.71 -5.08 -6.23
CA PRO A 171 13.85 -4.92 -5.32
C PRO A 171 13.58 -5.39 -3.88
N LYS A 172 12.35 -5.19 -3.40
CA LYS A 172 11.93 -5.64 -2.06
C LYS A 172 11.88 -7.17 -1.97
N ILE A 173 11.43 -7.83 -3.03
CA ILE A 173 11.28 -9.29 -3.08
C ILE A 173 12.66 -9.93 -3.21
N GLU A 174 13.48 -9.41 -4.11
CA GLU A 174 14.86 -9.84 -4.27
C GLU A 174 15.61 -9.77 -2.93
N GLY A 175 15.50 -8.66 -2.18
CA GLY A 175 16.13 -8.55 -0.86
C GLY A 175 15.67 -9.65 0.11
N ILE A 176 14.39 -10.02 0.07
CA ILE A 176 13.86 -11.12 0.90
C ILE A 176 14.35 -12.49 0.40
N LEU A 177 14.43 -12.71 -0.91
CA LEU A 177 14.96 -13.95 -1.49
C LEU A 177 16.46 -14.11 -1.16
N HIS A 178 17.22 -13.02 -1.22
CA HIS A 178 18.63 -12.98 -0.82
C HIS A 178 18.80 -13.31 0.67
N ASP A 179 17.94 -12.77 1.55
CA ASP A 179 17.92 -13.10 2.98
C ASP A 179 17.61 -14.59 3.23
N LEU A 180 16.78 -15.20 2.37
CA LEU A 180 16.50 -16.63 2.39
C LEU A 180 17.62 -17.50 1.81
N GLY A 181 18.68 -16.91 1.25
CA GLY A 181 19.80 -17.60 0.61
C GLY A 181 19.56 -17.93 -0.86
N ILE A 182 18.63 -17.27 -1.52
CA ILE A 182 18.28 -17.51 -2.93
C ILE A 182 18.84 -16.37 -3.75
N PHE A 183 19.88 -16.66 -4.53
CA PHE A 183 20.64 -15.66 -5.26
C PHE A 183 20.72 -15.94 -6.77
N THR A 184 20.29 -17.12 -7.24
CA THR A 184 20.43 -17.50 -8.65
C THR A 184 19.10 -17.89 -9.29
N PHE A 185 18.97 -17.67 -10.61
CA PHE A 185 17.84 -18.14 -11.42
C PHE A 185 17.77 -19.66 -11.41
N GLU A 186 18.92 -20.34 -11.30
CA GLU A 186 18.98 -21.80 -11.24
C GLU A 186 18.24 -22.34 -10.02
N GLN A 187 18.41 -21.73 -8.83
CA GLN A 187 17.68 -22.09 -7.62
C GLN A 187 16.18 -21.97 -7.82
N VAL A 188 15.71 -20.82 -8.34
CA VAL A 188 14.28 -20.55 -8.59
C VAL A 188 13.71 -21.52 -9.62
N SER A 189 14.48 -21.88 -10.65
CA SER A 189 14.06 -22.82 -11.70
C SER A 189 13.86 -24.26 -11.21
N LYS A 190 14.47 -24.61 -10.06
CA LYS A 190 14.39 -25.95 -9.46
C LYS A 190 13.31 -26.08 -8.39
N TRP A 191 12.60 -25.00 -8.06
CA TRP A 191 11.54 -25.03 -7.06
C TRP A 191 10.41 -25.99 -7.45
N LYS A 192 10.08 -26.87 -6.51
CA LYS A 192 8.94 -27.77 -6.54
C LYS A 192 7.69 -27.04 -6.07
N LYS A 193 6.51 -27.63 -6.32
CA LYS A 193 5.22 -27.08 -5.90
C LYS A 193 5.19 -26.66 -4.42
N ALA A 194 5.70 -27.53 -3.54
CA ALA A 194 5.81 -27.27 -2.11
C ALA A 194 6.70 -26.05 -1.76
N GLU A 195 7.83 -25.88 -2.45
CA GLU A 195 8.74 -24.75 -2.23
C GLU A 195 8.11 -23.44 -2.74
N ARG A 196 7.41 -23.50 -3.87
CA ARG A 196 6.65 -22.35 -4.40
C ARG A 196 5.56 -21.90 -3.43
N GLU A 197 4.78 -22.83 -2.89
CA GLU A 197 3.72 -22.54 -1.92
C GLU A 197 4.29 -21.97 -0.62
N TRP A 198 5.41 -22.51 -0.15
CA TRP A 198 6.09 -22.00 1.04
C TRP A 198 6.59 -20.56 0.81
N VAL A 199 7.27 -20.29 -0.30
CA VAL A 199 7.77 -18.94 -0.64
C VAL A 199 6.62 -17.97 -0.89
N ASP A 200 5.54 -18.43 -1.53
CA ASP A 200 4.36 -17.61 -1.80
C ASP A 200 3.63 -17.20 -0.50
N GLY A 201 3.52 -18.12 0.46
CA GLY A 201 3.04 -17.84 1.81
C GLY A 201 3.98 -16.91 2.59
N TYR A 202 5.29 -17.14 2.52
CA TYR A 202 6.30 -16.32 3.17
C TYR A 202 6.33 -14.88 2.66
N LEU A 203 6.09 -14.69 1.36
CA LEU A 203 6.02 -13.38 0.71
C LEU A 203 4.60 -12.78 0.73
N SER A 204 3.60 -13.49 1.26
CA SER A 204 2.20 -13.08 1.34
C SER A 204 1.60 -12.71 -0.03
N PHE A 205 1.93 -13.47 -1.08
CA PHE A 205 1.54 -13.18 -2.46
C PHE A 205 0.33 -13.94 -2.98
N HIS A 206 -0.17 -14.92 -2.23
CA HIS A 206 -1.42 -15.65 -2.48
C HIS A 206 -1.56 -16.10 -3.95
N GLY A 207 -0.58 -16.85 -4.45
CA GLY A 207 -0.54 -17.49 -5.75
C GLY A 207 0.18 -16.69 -6.84
N ARG A 208 0.91 -15.61 -6.53
CA ARG A 208 1.61 -14.82 -7.57
C ARG A 208 2.72 -15.62 -8.24
N ILE A 209 3.47 -16.43 -7.47
CA ILE A 209 4.61 -17.20 -8.00
C ILE A 209 4.16 -18.16 -9.10
N GLU A 210 2.96 -18.74 -8.96
CA GLU A 210 2.36 -19.62 -9.97
C GLU A 210 1.68 -18.84 -11.09
N ARG A 211 0.88 -17.81 -10.78
CA ARG A 211 0.19 -16.98 -11.78
C ARG A 211 1.16 -16.29 -12.74
N GLU A 212 2.33 -15.89 -12.25
CA GLU A 212 3.38 -15.26 -13.05
C GLU A 212 4.45 -16.23 -13.50
N ASP A 213 4.28 -17.54 -13.34
CA ASP A 213 5.19 -18.55 -13.90
C ASP A 213 6.68 -18.31 -13.54
N TRP A 214 6.99 -17.89 -12.31
CA TRP A 214 8.36 -17.50 -11.92
C TRP A 214 9.40 -18.58 -12.22
N VAL A 215 9.05 -19.85 -12.00
CA VAL A 215 9.94 -20.99 -12.29
C VAL A 215 10.24 -21.12 -13.78
N LYS A 216 9.25 -20.88 -14.66
CA LYS A 216 9.42 -20.95 -16.11
C LYS A 216 10.26 -19.78 -16.63
N GLN A 217 10.04 -18.59 -16.06
CA GLN A 217 10.83 -17.39 -16.34
C GLN A 217 12.30 -17.57 -15.92
N ALA A 218 12.52 -18.02 -14.68
CA ALA A 218 13.85 -18.33 -14.15
C ALA A 218 14.56 -19.39 -15.00
N LYS A 219 13.84 -20.40 -15.50
CA LYS A 219 14.41 -21.42 -16.40
C LYS A 219 14.86 -20.85 -17.75
N ALA A 220 14.13 -19.89 -18.30
CA ALA A 220 14.55 -19.22 -19.54
C ALA A 220 15.79 -18.34 -19.30
N LEU A 221 15.81 -17.59 -18.20
CA LEU A 221 16.94 -16.74 -17.79
C LEU A 221 18.19 -17.56 -17.48
N ALA A 222 18.06 -18.68 -16.76
CA ALA A 222 19.17 -19.58 -16.44
C ALA A 222 19.76 -20.27 -17.69
N LYS A 223 18.99 -20.44 -18.77
CA LYS A 223 19.44 -21.14 -19.98
C LYS A 223 20.15 -20.24 -20.99
N GLY A 224 19.70 -19.00 -21.15
CA GLY A 224 20.27 -18.08 -22.15
C GLY A 224 20.01 -16.62 -21.85
N GLY A 225 19.82 -16.28 -20.58
CA GLY A 225 19.63 -14.91 -20.11
C GLY A 225 18.45 -14.22 -20.77
N GLU A 226 18.62 -12.92 -21.01
CA GLU A 226 17.59 -12.06 -21.59
C GLU A 226 17.18 -12.50 -23.01
N ALA A 227 18.12 -13.02 -23.81
CA ALA A 227 17.84 -13.44 -25.17
C ALA A 227 16.87 -14.64 -25.23
N GLU A 228 17.09 -15.64 -24.38
CA GLU A 228 16.19 -16.80 -24.25
C GLU A 228 14.86 -16.39 -23.63
N TYR A 229 14.87 -15.47 -22.65
CA TYR A 229 13.64 -14.92 -22.08
C TYR A 229 12.77 -14.21 -23.13
N ILE A 230 13.37 -13.36 -23.96
CA ILE A 230 12.68 -12.68 -25.06
C ILE A 230 12.17 -13.71 -26.08
N ARG A 231 12.93 -14.76 -26.38
CA ARG A 231 12.51 -15.82 -27.29
C ARG A 231 11.30 -16.60 -26.76
N VAL A 232 11.23 -16.88 -25.47
CA VAL A 232 10.17 -17.68 -24.84
C VAL A 232 8.91 -16.85 -24.53
N PHE A 233 9.07 -15.60 -24.10
CA PHE A 233 7.98 -14.76 -23.61
C PHE A 233 7.65 -13.58 -24.53
N GLY A 234 8.43 -13.34 -25.60
CA GLY A 234 8.20 -12.24 -26.56
C GLY A 234 8.38 -10.83 -25.99
N LYS A 235 8.88 -10.72 -24.75
CA LYS A 235 9.04 -9.45 -24.02
C LYS A 235 10.39 -9.42 -23.32
N LYS A 236 10.91 -8.21 -23.09
CA LYS A 236 12.13 -8.04 -22.30
C LYS A 236 11.86 -8.35 -20.81
N PRO A 237 12.83 -8.95 -20.11
CA PRO A 237 12.78 -9.01 -18.64
C PRO A 237 12.75 -7.58 -18.07
N ARG A 238 12.15 -7.42 -16.88
CA ARG A 238 11.80 -6.12 -16.28
C ARG A 238 12.78 -5.65 -15.23
#